data_AF-A0A1M4YZ65-F1
#
_entry.id   AF-A0A1M4YZ65-F1
#
_cell.length_a   1.000
_cell.length_b   1.000
_cell.length_c   1.000
_cell.angle_alpha   90.00
_cell.angle_beta   90.00
_cell.angle_gamma   90.00
#
_symmetry.space_group_name_H-M   'P 1'
#
loop_
_entity.id
_entity.type
_entity.pdbx_description
1 polymer ?
#
loop_
_entity_poly.entity_id
_entity_poly.type
_entity_poly.pdbx_seq_one_letter_code
_entity_poly.pdbx_strand_id
1 'polypeptide(L)'
;MFKIKDKEEVLKEYVRRYPELDQFVIDELSREYDRYIDLLKNLETREEAIDIFEEEIEKNERRYQDNNQMKALEGSTHDQFMEILANYGMIVFFRDNMIE
;
A
#
# COMPACT_ATOMS: atom_id res chain seq x y z
N MET A 1 -7.62 -19.23 -9.69
CA MET A 1 -7.04 -19.34 -8.33
C MET A 1 -5.65 -18.76 -8.38
N PHE A 2 -5.46 -17.64 -7.71
CA PHE A 2 -4.16 -16.96 -7.62
C PHE A 2 -3.37 -17.52 -6.44
N LYS A 3 -2.06 -17.27 -6.43
CA LYS A 3 -1.19 -17.57 -5.30
C LYS A 3 -0.71 -16.27 -4.69
N ILE A 4 -0.50 -16.29 -3.39
CA ILE A 4 0.14 -15.20 -2.68
C ILE A 4 1.61 -15.57 -2.46
N LYS A 5 2.51 -14.72 -2.94
CA LYS A 5 3.96 -14.89 -2.75
C LYS A 5 4.35 -14.70 -1.30
N ASP A 6 5.46 -15.30 -0.89
CA ASP A 6 5.96 -15.21 0.47
C ASP A 6 6.31 -13.78 0.88
N LYS A 7 6.06 -13.46 2.16
CA LYS A 7 6.32 -12.14 2.74
C LYS A 7 7.78 -11.71 2.60
N GLU A 8 8.72 -12.59 2.92
CA GLU A 8 10.15 -12.29 2.86
C GLU A 8 10.58 -12.00 1.42
N GLU A 9 10.04 -12.74 0.45
CA GLU A 9 10.31 -12.51 -0.98
C GLU A 9 9.84 -11.12 -1.41
N VAL A 10 8.59 -10.75 -1.08
CA VAL A 10 7.99 -9.48 -1.47
C VAL A 10 8.69 -8.29 -0.78
N LEU A 11 8.95 -8.38 0.52
CA LEU A 11 9.61 -7.29 1.26
C LEU A 11 11.07 -7.11 0.84
N LYS A 12 11.78 -8.20 0.55
CA LYS A 12 13.16 -8.13 0.03
C LYS A 12 13.21 -7.43 -1.31
N GLU A 13 12.23 -7.62 -2.18
CA GLU A 13 12.13 -6.90 -3.45
C GLU A 13 11.89 -5.40 -3.24
N TYR A 14 11.07 -5.01 -2.24
CA TYR A 14 10.85 -3.61 -1.90
C TYR A 14 12.15 -2.95 -1.38
N VAL A 15 12.78 -3.56 -0.38
CA VAL A 15 14.02 -3.05 0.23
C VAL A 15 15.16 -2.99 -0.79
N ARG A 16 15.23 -3.93 -1.73
CA ARG A 16 16.21 -3.89 -2.82
C ARG A 16 16.07 -2.63 -3.69
N ARG A 17 14.85 -2.14 -3.89
CA ARG A 17 14.58 -0.92 -4.68
C ARG A 17 14.87 0.36 -3.90
N TYR A 18 14.79 0.29 -2.57
CA TYR A 18 14.95 1.42 -1.65
C TYR A 18 15.87 1.03 -0.47
N PRO A 19 17.19 0.90 -0.71
CA PRO A 19 18.14 0.48 0.33
C PRO A 19 18.29 1.48 1.49
N GLU A 20 17.82 2.71 1.31
CA GLU A 20 17.83 3.79 2.30
C GLU A 20 16.70 3.73 3.34
N LEU A 21 15.76 2.78 3.21
CA LEU A 21 14.67 2.64 4.16
C LEU A 21 15.16 2.29 5.56
N ASP A 22 14.61 2.98 6.54
CA ASP A 22 14.86 2.65 7.94
C ASP A 22 14.03 1.44 8.40
N GLN A 23 14.37 0.92 9.58
CA GLN A 23 13.68 -0.22 10.17
C GLN A 23 12.19 0.07 10.43
N PHE A 24 11.83 1.32 10.74
CA PHE A 24 10.45 1.69 11.00
C PHE A 24 9.58 1.50 9.75
N VAL A 25 10.06 1.95 8.58
CA VAL A 25 9.35 1.75 7.31
C VAL A 25 9.29 0.27 6.95
N ILE A 26 10.35 -0.50 7.19
CA ILE A 26 10.35 -1.96 6.95
C ILE A 26 9.29 -2.65 7.82
N ASP A 27 9.17 -2.26 9.08
CA ASP A 27 8.17 -2.79 10.01
C ASP A 27 6.73 -2.42 9.58
N GLU A 28 6.50 -1.22 9.07
CA GLU A 28 5.20 -0.83 8.51
C GLU A 28 4.86 -1.59 7.22
N LEU A 29 5.80 -1.74 6.29
CA LEU A 29 5.61 -2.58 5.09
C LEU A 29 5.25 -4.02 5.46
N SER A 30 5.89 -4.55 6.50
CA SER A 30 5.61 -5.88 7.04
C SER A 30 4.18 -6.00 7.57
N ARG A 31 3.66 -4.97 8.26
CA ARG A 31 2.26 -4.94 8.74
C ARG A 31 1.26 -4.79 7.61
N GLU A 32 1.56 -3.92 6.65
CA GLU A 32 0.69 -3.71 5.48
C GLU A 32 0.59 -4.96 4.62
N TYR A 33 1.68 -5.70 4.44
CA TYR A 33 1.64 -7.01 3.80
C TYR A 33 0.66 -7.96 4.52
N ASP A 34 0.76 -8.09 5.86
CA ASP A 34 -0.13 -8.98 6.63
C ASP A 34 -1.60 -8.53 6.51
N ARG A 35 -1.85 -7.22 6.52
CA ARG A 35 -3.18 -6.65 6.28
C ARG A 35 -3.74 -7.06 4.92
N TYR A 36 -2.93 -7.00 3.87
CA TYR A 36 -3.36 -7.44 2.54
C TYR A 36 -3.63 -8.95 2.49
N ILE A 37 -2.84 -9.80 3.17
CA ILE A 37 -3.17 -11.23 3.28
C ILE A 37 -4.56 -11.42 3.86
N ASP A 38 -4.90 -10.70 4.92
CA ASP A 38 -6.20 -10.80 5.56
C ASP A 38 -7.37 -10.37 4.66
N LEU A 39 -7.15 -9.41 3.76
CA LEU A 39 -8.13 -9.00 2.76
C LEU A 39 -8.26 -10.02 1.62
N LEU A 40 -7.15 -10.64 1.22
CA LEU A 40 -7.09 -11.52 0.06
C LEU A 40 -7.45 -12.99 0.36
N LYS A 41 -7.36 -13.43 1.62
CA LYS A 41 -7.49 -14.86 2.00
C LYS A 41 -8.82 -15.54 1.65
N ASN A 42 -9.87 -14.76 1.44
CA ASN A 42 -11.21 -15.29 1.12
C ASN A 42 -11.59 -15.11 -0.36
N LEU A 43 -10.67 -14.65 -1.20
CA LEU A 43 -10.93 -14.40 -2.63
C LEU A 43 -10.55 -15.63 -3.46
N GLU A 44 -11.28 -15.85 -4.55
CA GLU A 44 -11.09 -17.04 -5.40
C GLU A 44 -10.32 -16.69 -6.68
N THR A 45 -10.44 -15.45 -7.14
CA THR A 45 -9.92 -14.98 -8.41
C THR A 45 -8.89 -13.87 -8.27
N ARG A 46 -8.01 -13.80 -9.27
CA ARG A 46 -7.02 -12.72 -9.38
C ARG A 46 -7.69 -11.37 -9.63
N GLU A 47 -8.83 -11.37 -10.30
CA GLU A 47 -9.61 -10.15 -10.59
C GLU A 47 -10.15 -9.55 -9.28
N GLU A 48 -10.82 -10.36 -8.44
CA GLU A 48 -11.25 -9.91 -7.10
C GLU A 48 -10.10 -9.37 -6.26
N ALA A 49 -8.94 -10.03 -6.33
CA ALA A 49 -7.75 -9.58 -5.61
C ALA A 49 -7.24 -8.23 -6.12
N ILE A 50 -7.28 -7.98 -7.43
CA ILE A 50 -6.92 -6.69 -8.03
C ILE A 50 -7.93 -5.61 -7.62
N ASP A 51 -9.23 -5.92 -7.62
CA ASP A 51 -10.29 -4.97 -7.24
C ASP A 51 -10.07 -4.43 -5.81
N ILE A 52 -9.61 -5.27 -4.88
CA ILE A 52 -9.24 -4.81 -3.52
C ILE A 52 -8.15 -3.74 -3.56
N PHE A 53 -7.10 -3.91 -4.38
CA PHE A 53 -6.04 -2.92 -4.49
C PHE A 53 -6.54 -1.63 -5.18
N GLU A 54 -7.44 -1.74 -6.16
CA GLU A 54 -8.06 -0.58 -6.80
C GLU A 54 -8.93 0.21 -5.80
N GLU A 55 -9.73 -0.46 -4.97
CA GLU A 55 -10.47 0.20 -3.90
C GLU A 55 -9.56 0.91 -2.89
N GLU A 56 -8.42 0.33 -2.55
CA GLU A 56 -7.46 0.95 -1.65
C GLU A 56 -6.78 2.18 -2.28
N ILE A 57 -6.49 2.14 -3.58
CA ILE A 57 -6.03 3.30 -4.35
C ILE A 57 -7.08 4.41 -4.29
N GLU A 58 -8.34 4.09 -4.58
CA GLU A 58 -9.43 5.08 -4.52
C GLU A 58 -9.58 5.69 -3.13
N LYS A 59 -9.53 4.88 -2.06
CA LYS A 59 -9.58 5.37 -0.67
C LYS A 59 -8.40 6.29 -0.37
N ASN A 60 -7.20 5.97 -0.84
CA ASN A 60 -6.02 6.80 -0.68
C ASN A 60 -6.16 8.15 -1.42
N GLU A 61 -6.71 8.14 -2.63
CA GLU A 61 -6.99 9.36 -3.40
C GLU A 61 -8.11 10.22 -2.78
N ARG A 62 -9.18 9.60 -2.27
CA ARG A 62 -10.27 10.33 -1.61
C ARG A 62 -9.82 11.04 -0.34
N ARG A 63 -8.85 10.50 0.41
CA ARG A 63 -8.22 11.20 1.54
C ARG A 63 -7.64 12.56 1.14
N TYR A 64 -7.17 12.71 -0.10
CA TYR A 64 -6.76 14.01 -0.63
C TYR A 64 -7.95 14.93 -0.98
N GLN A 65 -9.01 14.38 -1.56
CA GLN A 65 -10.16 15.16 -2.05
C GLN A 65 -11.10 15.64 -0.92
N ASP A 66 -11.36 14.77 0.07
CA ASP A 66 -12.18 15.09 1.24
C ASP A 66 -11.49 16.10 2.17
N ASN A 67 -10.18 16.29 1.99
CA ASN A 67 -9.39 17.32 2.64
C ASN A 67 -9.70 18.75 2.19
N ASN A 68 -10.70 18.97 1.33
CA ASN A 68 -11.32 20.29 1.14
C ASN A 68 -11.96 20.87 2.42
N GLN A 69 -12.09 20.10 3.52
CA GLN A 69 -12.44 20.58 4.86
C GLN A 69 -11.23 20.84 5.79
N MET A 70 -10.01 20.94 5.26
CA MET A 70 -8.78 21.27 6.01
C MET A 70 -8.73 22.74 6.47
N LYS A 71 -9.64 23.12 7.37
CA LYS A 71 -9.39 24.26 8.24
C LYS A 71 -8.56 23.78 9.44
N ALA A 72 -7.25 24.01 9.32
CA ALA A 72 -6.24 24.02 10.36
C ALA A 72 -5.78 22.66 10.95
N LEU A 73 -4.49 22.34 10.80
CA LEU A 73 -3.49 22.30 11.89
C LEU A 73 -2.12 21.83 11.35
N GLU A 74 -1.16 22.76 11.32
CA GLU A 74 0.32 22.60 11.36
C GLU A 74 1.10 21.76 10.32
N GLY A 75 0.47 20.92 9.47
CA GLY A 75 1.14 20.24 8.36
C GLY A 75 1.04 21.02 7.04
N SER A 76 2.12 21.10 6.25
CA SER A 76 2.04 21.70 4.93
C SER A 76 1.27 20.78 3.98
N THR A 77 0.51 21.34 3.03
CA THR A 77 -0.18 20.57 1.98
C THR A 77 0.78 19.70 1.15
N HIS A 78 2.07 20.05 1.15
CA HIS A 78 3.13 19.29 0.51
C HIS A 78 3.41 17.96 1.22
N ASP A 79 3.55 17.95 2.55
CA ASP A 79 3.88 16.73 3.30
C ASP A 79 2.77 15.68 3.16
N GLN A 80 1.51 16.12 3.19
CA GLN A 80 0.34 15.26 2.99
C GLN A 80 0.26 14.71 1.57
N PHE A 81 0.58 15.54 0.56
CA PHE A 81 0.68 15.07 -0.82
C PHE A 81 1.78 14.01 -0.98
N MET A 82 2.93 14.21 -0.35
CA MET A 82 4.03 13.23 -0.36
C MET A 82 3.64 11.93 0.35
N GLU A 83 2.90 12.00 1.46
CA GLU A 83 2.36 10.82 2.16
C GLU A 83 1.38 10.03 1.26
N ILE A 84 0.47 10.72 0.57
CA ILE A 84 -0.47 10.10 -0.37
C ILE A 84 0.28 9.41 -1.52
N LEU A 85 1.30 10.04 -2.08
CA LEU A 85 2.13 9.45 -3.14
C LEU A 85 2.92 8.23 -2.65
N ALA A 86 3.49 8.30 -1.44
CA ALA A 86 4.20 7.17 -0.85
C ALA A 86 3.25 5.98 -0.65
N ASN A 87 2.06 6.22 -0.09
CA ASN A 87 1.02 5.21 0.08
C ASN A 87 0.57 4.62 -1.28
N TYR A 88 0.34 5.46 -2.28
CA TYR A 88 -0.01 5.00 -3.63
C TYR A 88 1.06 4.07 -4.20
N GLY A 89 2.34 4.45 -4.10
CA GLY A 89 3.46 3.62 -4.56
C GLY A 89 3.54 2.27 -3.83
N MET A 90 3.27 2.25 -2.53
CA MET A 90 3.21 1.03 -1.72
C MET A 90 2.06 0.10 -2.16
N ILE A 91 0.85 0.64 -2.32
CA ILE A 91 -0.33 -0.15 -2.75
C ILE A 91 -0.08 -0.78 -4.12
N VAL A 92 0.42 0.01 -5.08
CA VAL A 92 0.76 -0.46 -6.43
C VAL A 92 1.85 -1.53 -6.38
N PHE A 93 2.87 -1.35 -5.55
CA PHE A 93 3.90 -2.36 -5.37
C PHE A 93 3.32 -3.69 -4.89
N PHE A 94 2.48 -3.68 -3.85
CA PHE A 94 1.90 -4.91 -3.32
C PHE A 94 0.98 -5.59 -4.34
N ARG A 95 0.14 -4.83 -5.05
CA ARG A 95 -0.68 -5.35 -6.16
C ARG A 95 0.16 -6.12 -7.19
N ASP A 96 1.29 -5.54 -7.59
CA ASP A 96 2.11 -6.07 -8.68
C ASP A 96 3.03 -7.22 -8.23
N ASN A 97 3.33 -7.32 -6.93
CA ASN A 97 4.36 -8.24 -6.42
C ASN A 97 3.83 -9.32 -5.47
N MET A 98 2.64 -9.17 -4.87
CA MET A 98 2.07 -10.19 -3.97
C MET A 98 1.36 -11.32 -4.70
N ILE A 99 0.76 -11.05 -5.87
CA ILE A 99 -0.11 -12.01 -6.56
C ILE A 99 0.63 -12.70 -7.71
N GLU A 100 0.54 -14.03 -7.78
CA GLU A 100 0.98 -14.87 -8.91
C GLU A 100 -0.18 -15.64 -9.54
#